data_AF-A0A662YJN8-F1
#
_entry.id   AF-A0A662YJN8-F1
#
_cell.length_a   1.000
_cell.length_b   1.000
_cell.length_c   1.000
_cell.angle_alpha   90.00
_cell.angle_beta   90.00
_cell.angle_gamma   90.00
#
_symmetry.space_group_name_H-M   'P 1'
#
loop_
_entity.id
_entity.type
_entity.pdbx_description
1 polymer ?
#
loop_
_entity_poly.entity_id
_entity_poly.type
_entity_poly.pdbx_seq_one_letter_code
_entity_poly.pdbx_strand_id
1 'polypeptide(L)'
;MARSGFLTGMAFFAVAHISYICAFGWSPLNPFPLAVILPVEGLIFFTVLLPELPGLLVYLIPLYILLLGTMVWRSLVVPLPRDAWLFAATGGVSFMVSDTALAIDKFCTPLPYAEAVIMGTYYLAQILLTLSATDGTEQHREPRKKKH
;
A
#
# COMPACT_ATOMS: atom_id res chain seq x y z
N MET A 1 14.34 -23.80 -0.23
CA MET A 1 14.59 -22.79 -1.29
C MET A 1 13.46 -21.77 -1.46
N ALA A 2 12.18 -22.10 -1.20
CA ALA A 2 11.05 -21.16 -1.36
C ALA A 2 11.01 -19.94 -0.40
N ARG A 3 11.86 -19.91 0.65
CA ARG A 3 11.91 -18.79 1.62
C ARG A 3 12.70 -17.57 1.11
N SER A 4 13.77 -17.78 0.33
CA SER A 4 14.63 -16.66 -0.12
C SER A 4 13.91 -15.77 -1.13
N GLY A 5 13.22 -16.34 -2.12
CA GLY A 5 12.49 -15.56 -3.12
C GLY A 5 11.40 -14.66 -2.53
N PHE A 6 10.69 -15.13 -1.49
CA PHE A 6 9.68 -14.33 -0.79
C PHE A 6 10.31 -13.19 0.01
N LEU A 7 11.38 -13.44 0.77
CA LEU A 7 12.09 -12.39 1.51
C LEU A 7 12.66 -11.32 0.57
N THR A 8 13.24 -11.75 -0.56
CA THR A 8 13.73 -10.83 -1.59
C THR A 8 12.60 -10.00 -2.19
N GLY A 9 11.47 -10.63 -2.52
CA GLY A 9 10.28 -9.92 -2.98
C GLY A 9 9.79 -8.89 -1.96
N MET A 10 9.61 -9.29 -0.70
CA MET A 10 9.23 -8.41 0.40
C MET A 10 10.19 -7.23 0.55
N ALA A 11 11.50 -7.45 0.40
CA ALA A 11 12.49 -6.37 0.45
C ALA A 11 12.30 -5.36 -0.70
N PHE A 12 12.07 -5.82 -1.93
CA PHE A 12 11.79 -4.93 -3.05
C PHE A 12 10.48 -4.16 -2.89
N PHE A 13 9.43 -4.82 -2.41
CA PHE A 13 8.18 -4.14 -2.07
C PHE A 13 8.36 -3.11 -0.96
N ALA A 14 9.14 -3.43 0.07
CA ALA A 14 9.47 -2.48 1.14
C ALA A 14 10.18 -1.23 0.59
N VAL A 15 11.14 -1.40 -0.32
CA VAL A 15 11.81 -0.27 -1.00
C VAL A 15 10.81 0.55 -1.81
N ALA A 16 9.87 -0.09 -2.51
CA ALA A 16 8.82 0.60 -3.23
C ALA A 16 7.91 1.42 -2.28
N HIS A 17 7.48 0.84 -1.17
CA HIS A 17 6.67 1.51 -0.15
C HIS A 17 7.37 2.72 0.47
N ILE A 18 8.66 2.58 0.79
CA ILE A 18 9.49 3.70 1.25
C ILE A 18 9.53 4.81 0.20
N SER A 19 9.70 4.44 -1.08
CA SER A 19 9.73 5.40 -2.18
C SER A 19 8.41 6.16 -2.31
N TYR A 20 7.26 5.47 -2.19
CA TYR A 20 5.94 6.11 -2.18
C TYR A 20 5.75 7.02 -0.96
N ILE A 21 6.15 6.59 0.24
CA ILE A 21 6.08 7.41 1.46
C ILE A 21 6.90 8.70 1.26
N CYS A 22 8.11 8.58 0.71
CA CYS A 22 8.94 9.74 0.38
C CYS A 22 8.26 10.67 -0.64
N ALA A 23 7.62 10.11 -1.68
CA ALA A 23 6.93 10.87 -2.72
C ALA A 23 5.68 11.60 -2.20
N PHE A 24 4.89 10.96 -1.34
CA PHE A 24 3.71 11.58 -0.70
C PHE A 24 4.08 12.60 0.39
N GLY A 25 5.34 12.62 0.81
CA GLY A 25 5.84 13.48 1.87
C GLY A 25 5.18 13.20 3.22
N TRP A 26 5.48 14.05 4.21
CA TRP A 26 4.98 13.89 5.59
C TRP A 26 3.98 14.97 6.02
N SER A 27 3.53 15.82 5.10
CA SER A 27 2.58 16.89 5.41
C SER A 27 1.33 16.78 4.52
N PRO A 28 0.11 16.99 5.07
CA PRO A 28 -0.21 17.16 6.48
C PRO A 28 -0.16 15.82 7.26
N LEU A 29 -0.03 15.90 8.59
CA LEU A 29 -0.08 14.74 9.50
C LEU A 29 -1.48 14.60 10.09
N ASN A 30 -2.40 13.94 9.38
CA ASN A 30 -3.71 13.57 9.92
C ASN A 30 -3.69 12.10 10.39
N PRO A 31 -3.64 11.80 11.69
CA PRO A 31 -3.50 10.43 12.18
C PRO A 31 -4.76 9.56 12.02
N PHE A 32 -5.91 10.16 11.69
CA PHE A 32 -7.20 9.46 11.69
C PHE A 32 -7.22 8.20 10.80
N PRO A 33 -6.77 8.23 9.51
CA PRO A 33 -6.79 7.01 8.70
C PRO A 33 -5.84 5.95 9.22
N LEU A 34 -4.68 6.34 9.76
CA LEU A 34 -3.72 5.41 10.36
C LEU A 34 -4.32 4.69 11.58
N ALA A 35 -5.11 5.40 12.38
CA ALA A 35 -5.82 4.85 13.53
C ALA A 35 -6.90 3.82 13.15
N VAL A 36 -7.33 3.77 11.88
CA VAL A 36 -8.25 2.76 11.36
C VAL A 36 -7.47 1.61 10.68
N ILE A 37 -6.48 1.95 9.87
CA ILE A 37 -5.68 0.96 9.11
C ILE A 37 -4.94 0.00 10.05
N LEU A 38 -4.22 0.52 11.05
CA LEU A 38 -3.37 -0.32 11.89
C LEU A 38 -4.16 -1.34 12.73
N PRO A 39 -5.31 -1.00 13.35
CA PRO A 39 -6.12 -2.01 14.03
C PRO A 39 -6.69 -3.07 13.09
N VAL A 40 -7.09 -2.71 11.86
CA VAL A 40 -7.63 -3.68 10.88
C VAL A 40 -6.55 -4.66 10.46
N GLU A 41 -5.40 -4.15 10.00
CA GLU A 41 -4.26 -4.99 9.61
C GLU A 41 -3.68 -5.76 10.80
N GLY A 42 -3.65 -5.15 11.98
CA GLY A 42 -3.26 -5.80 13.23
C GLY A 42 -4.18 -6.97 13.58
N LEU A 43 -5.50 -6.80 13.45
CA LEU A 43 -6.46 -7.87 13.69
C LEU A 43 -6.24 -9.03 12.73
N ILE A 44 -6.07 -8.76 11.43
CA ILE A 44 -5.75 -9.78 10.42
C ILE A 44 -4.45 -10.49 10.79
N PHE A 45 -3.41 -9.73 11.15
CA PHE A 45 -2.14 -10.30 11.57
C PHE A 45 -2.28 -11.23 12.77
N PHE A 46 -2.90 -10.77 13.88
CA PHE A 46 -2.99 -11.55 15.12
C PHE A 46 -3.90 -12.78 15.00
N THR A 47 -4.97 -12.69 14.21
CA THR A 47 -5.98 -13.77 14.13
C THR A 47 -5.73 -14.76 13.00
N VAL A 48 -5.16 -14.31 11.88
CA VAL A 48 -5.01 -15.12 10.67
C VAL A 48 -3.55 -15.50 10.42
N LEU A 49 -2.63 -14.52 10.46
CA LEU A 49 -1.24 -14.76 10.07
C LEU A 49 -0.40 -15.34 11.20
N LEU A 50 -0.42 -14.73 12.39
CA LEU A 50 0.45 -15.06 13.52
C LEU A 50 0.47 -16.56 13.89
N PRO A 51 -0.65 -17.29 13.90
CA PRO A 51 -0.65 -18.73 14.19
C PRO A 51 0.17 -19.58 13.21
N GLU A 52 0.30 -19.11 11.96
CA GLU A 52 0.90 -19.86 10.86
C GLU A 52 2.36 -19.46 10.59
N LEU A 53 2.83 -18.35 11.18
CA LEU A 53 4.13 -17.77 10.85
C LEU A 53 5.30 -18.48 11.54
N PRO A 54 6.30 -18.99 10.79
CA PRO A 54 7.46 -19.63 11.38
C PRO A 54 8.60 -18.63 11.67
N GLY A 55 9.16 -18.72 12.88
CA GLY A 55 10.47 -18.14 13.22
C GLY A 55 10.57 -16.62 12.98
N LEU A 56 11.56 -16.20 12.19
CA LEU A 56 11.88 -14.78 11.96
C LEU A 56 10.72 -13.97 11.35
N LEU A 57 9.81 -14.62 10.60
CA LEU A 57 8.70 -13.95 9.94
C LEU A 57 7.68 -13.34 10.91
N VAL A 58 7.61 -13.86 12.15
CA VAL A 58 6.79 -13.30 13.23
C VAL A 58 7.19 -11.85 13.54
N TYR A 59 8.44 -11.47 13.33
CA TYR A 59 8.94 -10.12 13.54
C TYR A 59 8.96 -9.28 12.26
N LEU A 60 9.28 -9.89 11.11
CA LEU A 60 9.39 -9.18 9.84
C LEU A 60 8.02 -8.74 9.30
N ILE A 61 6.97 -9.54 9.47
CA ILE A 61 5.65 -9.22 8.91
C ILE A 61 4.98 -8.04 9.62
N PRO A 62 4.97 -7.93 10.96
CA PRO A 62 4.48 -6.72 11.63
C PRO A 62 5.23 -5.46 11.20
N LEU A 63 6.55 -5.55 11.06
CA LEU A 63 7.36 -4.42 10.58
C LEU A 63 6.96 -4.01 9.16
N TYR A 64 6.72 -5.00 8.30
CA TYR A 64 6.23 -4.77 6.94
C TYR A 64 4.81 -4.17 6.93
N ILE A 65 3.89 -4.66 7.77
CA ILE A 65 2.53 -4.12 7.93
C ILE A 65 2.56 -2.66 8.37
N LEU A 66 3.45 -2.30 9.29
CA LEU A 66 3.64 -0.89 9.70
C LEU A 66 4.09 -0.03 8.52
N LEU A 67 5.01 -0.54 7.69
CA LEU A 67 5.49 0.16 6.51
C LEU A 67 4.39 0.33 5.46
N LEU A 68 3.68 -0.74 5.12
CA LEU A 68 2.55 -0.72 4.19
C LEU A 68 1.42 0.19 4.70
N GLY A 69 1.06 0.07 5.98
CA GLY A 69 0.06 0.91 6.62
C GLY A 69 0.44 2.39 6.61
N THR A 70 1.73 2.71 6.78
CA THR A 70 2.24 4.08 6.62
C THR A 70 2.09 4.56 5.19
N MET A 71 2.45 3.73 4.19
CA MET A 71 2.30 4.07 2.77
C MET A 71 0.84 4.40 2.41
N VAL A 72 -0.10 3.54 2.82
CA VAL A 72 -1.54 3.76 2.54
C VAL A 72 -2.07 4.96 3.30
N TRP A 73 -1.68 5.13 4.56
CA TRP A 73 -2.03 6.34 5.30
C TRP A 73 -1.57 7.61 4.57
N ARG A 74 -0.34 7.62 4.05
CA ARG A 74 0.18 8.76 3.29
C ARG A 74 -0.59 8.97 1.99
N SER A 75 -0.98 7.91 1.28
CA SER A 75 -1.78 8.03 0.06
C SER A 75 -3.20 8.58 0.33
N LEU A 76 -3.75 8.36 1.52
CA LEU A 76 -5.05 8.91 1.93
C LEU A 76 -5.01 10.36 2.38
N VAL A 77 -3.86 10.83 2.88
CA VAL A 77 -3.73 12.15 3.51
C VAL A 77 -2.94 13.15 2.66
N VAL A 78 -2.27 12.69 1.59
CA VAL A 78 -1.51 13.55 0.68
C VAL A 78 -2.40 14.69 0.14
N PRO A 79 -1.92 15.95 0.16
CA PRO A 79 -2.71 17.10 -0.25
C PRO A 79 -2.68 17.26 -1.78
N LEU A 80 -3.35 16.35 -2.48
CA LEU A 80 -3.50 16.38 -3.94
C LEU A 80 -4.86 17.02 -4.34
N PRO A 81 -4.98 17.52 -5.57
CA PRO A 81 -6.29 17.81 -6.17
C PRO A 81 -7.19 16.58 -6.11
N ARG A 82 -8.52 16.80 -6.05
CA ARG A 82 -9.50 15.74 -5.79
C ARG A 82 -9.34 14.51 -6.68
N ASP A 83 -9.13 14.69 -7.98
CA ASP A 83 -9.07 13.58 -8.94
C ASP A 83 -7.78 12.76 -8.76
N ALA A 84 -6.64 13.44 -8.65
CA ALA A 84 -5.35 12.80 -8.35
C ALA A 84 -5.34 12.13 -6.96
N TRP A 85 -5.98 12.75 -5.96
CA TRP A 85 -6.14 12.17 -4.63
C TRP A 85 -6.97 10.89 -4.67
N LEU A 86 -8.06 10.85 -5.44
CA LEU A 86 -8.86 9.62 -5.60
C LEU A 86 -8.01 8.48 -6.15
N PHE A 87 -7.14 8.75 -7.12
CA PHE A 87 -6.20 7.74 -7.63
C PHE A 87 -5.16 7.32 -6.58
N ALA A 88 -4.57 8.25 -5.82
CA ALA A 88 -3.63 7.91 -4.76
C ALA A 88 -4.29 7.05 -3.65
N ALA A 89 -5.49 7.45 -3.21
CA ALA A 89 -6.26 6.77 -2.18
C ALA A 89 -6.66 5.35 -2.62
N THR A 90 -7.27 5.23 -3.80
CA THR A 90 -7.68 3.93 -4.35
C THR A 90 -6.48 3.04 -4.64
N GLY A 91 -5.41 3.59 -5.21
CA GLY A 91 -4.17 2.86 -5.48
C GLY A 91 -3.52 2.30 -4.22
N GLY A 92 -3.41 3.11 -3.16
CA GLY A 92 -2.87 2.66 -1.87
C GLY A 92 -3.71 1.53 -1.24
N VAL A 93 -5.04 1.69 -1.23
CA VAL A 93 -5.94 0.65 -0.71
C VAL A 93 -5.87 -0.63 -1.55
N SER A 94 -5.83 -0.54 -2.89
CA SER A 94 -5.66 -1.71 -3.76
C SER A 94 -4.34 -2.43 -3.50
N PHE A 95 -3.26 -1.70 -3.19
CA PHE A 95 -1.98 -2.30 -2.84
C PHE A 95 -2.08 -3.10 -1.53
N MET A 96 -2.73 -2.52 -0.51
CA MET A 96 -2.96 -3.21 0.75
C MET A 96 -3.78 -4.49 0.56
N VAL A 97 -4.84 -4.45 -0.24
CA VAL A 97 -5.63 -5.64 -0.57
C VAL A 97 -4.77 -6.71 -1.27
N SER A 98 -3.90 -6.31 -2.21
CA SER A 98 -2.95 -7.20 -2.88
C SER A 98 -2.01 -7.88 -1.89
N ASP A 99 -1.37 -7.11 -1.02
CA ASP A 99 -0.38 -7.62 -0.06
C ASP A 99 -1.02 -8.51 1.01
N THR A 100 -2.22 -8.18 1.46
CA THR A 100 -2.99 -8.99 2.40
C THR A 100 -3.41 -10.32 1.76
N ALA A 101 -3.87 -10.30 0.50
CA ALA A 101 -4.17 -11.52 -0.25
C ALA A 101 -2.91 -12.39 -0.46
N LEU A 102 -1.78 -11.77 -0.80
CA LEU A 102 -0.49 -12.46 -0.95
C LEU A 102 -0.04 -13.11 0.36
N ALA A 103 -0.21 -12.43 1.50
CA ALA A 103 0.15 -12.97 2.81
C ALA A 103 -0.73 -14.18 3.17
N ILE A 104 -2.04 -14.09 2.97
CA ILE A 104 -2.99 -15.18 3.24
C ILE A 104 -2.69 -16.39 2.35
N ASP A 105 -2.51 -16.19 1.04
CA ASP A 105 -2.17 -17.26 0.08
C ASP A 105 -0.86 -17.96 0.44
N LYS A 106 0.13 -17.17 0.90
CA LYS A 106 1.47 -17.69 1.19
C LYS A 106 1.55 -18.46 2.51
N PHE A 107 0.84 -18.03 3.54
CA PHE A 107 1.03 -18.53 4.90
C PHE A 107 -0.13 -19.33 5.46
N CYS A 108 -1.37 -19.05 5.06
CA CYS A 108 -2.54 -19.65 5.67
C CYS A 108 -3.13 -20.74 4.77
N THR A 109 -3.73 -20.34 3.66
CA THR A 109 -4.42 -21.27 2.76
C THR A 109 -4.32 -20.78 1.32
N PRO A 110 -4.11 -21.68 0.34
CA PRO A 110 -4.04 -21.28 -1.06
C PRO A 110 -5.39 -20.70 -1.50
N LEU A 111 -5.38 -19.47 -2.00
CA LEU A 111 -6.59 -18.80 -2.45
C LEU A 111 -6.97 -19.29 -3.86
N PRO A 112 -8.26 -19.55 -4.14
CA PRO A 112 -8.69 -19.82 -5.50
C PRO A 112 -8.43 -18.58 -6.37
N TYR A 113 -7.77 -18.77 -7.51
CA TYR A 113 -7.35 -17.67 -8.40
C TYR A 113 -6.44 -16.63 -7.72
N ALA A 114 -5.64 -17.04 -6.72
CA ALA A 114 -4.75 -16.17 -5.96
C ALA A 114 -3.93 -15.24 -6.86
N GLU A 115 -3.28 -15.80 -7.88
CA GLU A 115 -2.44 -15.04 -8.81
C GLU A 115 -3.22 -13.92 -9.51
N ALA A 116 -4.44 -14.19 -9.97
CA ALA A 116 -5.26 -13.18 -10.64
C ALA A 116 -5.71 -12.07 -9.68
N VAL A 117 -6.07 -12.43 -8.44
CA VAL A 117 -6.48 -11.44 -7.41
C VAL A 117 -5.29 -10.58 -6.99
N ILE A 118 -4.17 -11.21 -6.64
CA ILE A 118 -2.95 -10.55 -6.20
C ILE A 118 -2.41 -9.65 -7.32
N MET A 119 -2.16 -10.22 -8.51
CA MET A 119 -1.58 -9.45 -9.61
C MET A 119 -2.55 -8.42 -10.17
N GLY A 120 -3.86 -8.73 -10.21
CA GLY A 120 -4.88 -7.78 -10.66
C GLY A 120 -4.99 -6.55 -9.77
N THR A 121 -5.04 -6.76 -8.45
CA THR A 121 -5.06 -5.65 -7.47
C THR A 121 -3.73 -4.91 -7.41
N TYR A 122 -2.60 -5.61 -7.55
CA TYR A 122 -1.26 -5.03 -7.67
C TYR A 122 -1.13 -4.10 -8.90
N TYR A 123 -1.50 -4.57 -10.09
CA TYR A 123 -1.40 -3.74 -11.30
C TYR A 123 -2.35 -2.55 -11.24
N LEU A 124 -3.56 -2.75 -10.72
CA LEU A 124 -4.48 -1.65 -10.47
C LEU A 124 -3.86 -0.62 -9.53
N ALA A 125 -3.24 -1.05 -8.43
CA ALA A 125 -2.54 -0.16 -7.51
C ALA A 125 -1.42 0.63 -8.21
N GLN A 126 -0.55 -0.03 -8.97
CA GLN A 126 0.55 0.62 -9.70
C GLN A 126 0.04 1.66 -10.70
N ILE A 127 -0.99 1.34 -11.48
CA ILE A 127 -1.58 2.26 -12.46
C ILE A 127 -2.15 3.48 -11.75
N LEU A 128 -2.98 3.28 -10.71
CA LEU A 128 -3.61 4.38 -9.98
C LEU A 128 -2.59 5.28 -9.27
N LEU A 129 -1.57 4.70 -8.65
CA LEU A 129 -0.49 5.46 -8.03
C LEU A 129 0.29 6.29 -9.07
N THR A 130 0.52 5.73 -10.25
CA THR A 130 1.18 6.44 -11.36
C THR A 130 0.32 7.58 -11.90
N LEU A 131 -0.98 7.35 -12.08
CA LEU A 131 -1.94 8.38 -12.50
C LEU A 131 -2.02 9.52 -11.48
N SER A 132 -2.02 9.18 -10.18
CA SER A 132 -2.03 10.20 -9.12
C SER A 132 -0.85 11.18 -9.19
N ALA A 133 0.32 10.69 -9.60
CA ALA A 133 1.53 11.50 -9.72
C ALA A 133 1.54 12.35 -11.00
N THR A 134 0.98 11.85 -12.09
CA THR A 134 0.98 12.54 -13.39
C THR A 134 -0.11 13.60 -13.47
N ASP A 135 -1.34 13.29 -13.07
CA ASP A 135 -2.46 14.25 -13.06
C ASP A 135 -2.27 15.37 -12.02
N GLY A 136 -1.66 15.06 -10.88
CA GLY A 136 -1.30 16.06 -9.88
C GLY A 136 -0.28 17.09 -10.39
N THR A 137 0.54 16.70 -11.37
CA THR A 137 1.58 17.56 -11.97
C THR A 137 1.01 18.44 -13.09
N GLU A 138 0.05 17.94 -13.87
CA GLU A 138 -0.62 18.67 -14.96
C GLU A 138 -1.44 19.86 -14.44
N GLN A 139 -2.21 19.68 -13.36
CA GLN A 139 -3.02 20.76 -12.77
C GLN A 139 -2.20 21.90 -12.17
N HIS A 140 -0.95 21.66 -11.77
CA HIS A 140 -0.07 22.73 -11.31
C HIS A 140 0.48 23.59 -12.47
N ARG A 141 0.51 23.05 -13.70
CA ARG A 141 1.08 23.71 -14.88
C ARG A 141 0.09 24.57 -15.67
N GLU A 142 -1.22 24.45 -15.46
CA GLU A 142 -2.17 25.37 -16.10
C GLU A 142 -2.07 26.78 -15.48
N PRO A 143 -1.68 27.81 -16.25
CA PRO A 143 -1.72 29.17 -15.75
C PRO A 143 -3.16 29.57 -15.51
N ARG A 144 -3.49 29.90 -14.26
CA ARG A 144 -4.76 30.49 -13.82
C ARG A 144 -5.15 31.62 -14.77
N LYS A 145 -6.01 31.36 -15.76
CA LYS A 145 -6.57 32.40 -16.63
C LYS A 145 -7.29 33.39 -15.71
N LYS A 146 -6.69 34.58 -15.54
CA LYS A 146 -7.31 35.70 -14.84
C LYS A 146 -8.61 36.04 -15.57
N LYS A 147 -9.76 35.69 -14.98
CA LYS A 147 -11.04 36.31 -15.33
C LYS A 147 -10.88 37.81 -15.08
N HIS A 148 -10.86 38.58 -16.18
CA HIS A 148 -11.10 40.03 -16.16
C HIS A 148 -12.57 40.27 -15.81
#